data_AF-A0A2M8N5Q3-F1
#
_entry.id   AF-A0A2M8N5Q3-F1
#
_cell.length_a   1.000
_cell.length_b   1.000
_cell.length_c   1.000
_cell.angle_alpha   90.00
_cell.angle_beta   90.00
_cell.angle_gamma   90.00
#
_symmetry.space_group_name_H-M   'P 1'
#
loop_
_entity.id
_entity.type
_entity.pdbx_description
1 polymer ?
#
loop_
_entity_poly.entity_id
_entity_poly.type
_entity_poly.pdbx_seq_one_letter_code
_entity_poly.pdbx_strand_id
1 'polypeptide(L)'
;IQMLSHRPLILNPLALDSLPYTVEAGPATATILDEIYGVDFYDAPYFLATARSGQNPAIDELWEARTMDEWQGLADEFGFTQVLVHRGITLQLPVVAQNENGITLYQVQDR
;
A
#
# COMPACT_ATOMS: atom_id res chain seq x y z
N ILE A 1 15.12 4.67 -6.63
CA ILE A 1 15.79 3.82 -5.60
C ILE A 1 15.21 2.40 -5.58
N GLN A 2 13.90 2.19 -5.81
CA GLN A 2 13.30 0.84 -5.89
C GLN A 2 13.96 -0.13 -6.89
N MET A 3 14.28 0.30 -8.11
CA MET A 3 14.95 -0.56 -9.10
C MET A 3 16.35 -1.02 -8.70
N LEU A 4 17.04 -0.31 -7.80
CA LEU A 4 18.40 -0.69 -7.37
C LEU A 4 18.38 -1.63 -6.16
N SER A 5 17.32 -1.61 -5.36
CA SER A 5 17.23 -2.44 -4.14
C SER A 5 16.69 -3.83 -4.40
N HIS A 6 15.98 -4.07 -5.52
CA HIS A 6 15.26 -5.33 -5.81
C HIS A 6 14.37 -5.80 -4.65
N ARG A 7 13.96 -4.88 -3.76
CA ARG A 7 13.12 -5.21 -2.61
C ARG A 7 11.65 -5.11 -2.99
N PRO A 8 10.86 -6.16 -2.72
CA PRO A 8 9.41 -6.10 -2.87
C PRO A 8 8.82 -5.00 -1.98
N LEU A 9 8.19 -3.99 -2.59
CA LEU A 9 7.65 -2.83 -1.89
C LEU A 9 6.19 -2.61 -2.28
N ILE A 10 5.32 -2.42 -1.27
CA ILE A 10 3.96 -1.92 -1.50
C ILE A 10 4.00 -0.39 -1.55
N LEU A 11 3.37 0.15 -2.59
CA LEU A 11 3.20 1.58 -2.80
C LEU A 11 1.88 2.05 -2.21
N ASN A 12 1.81 3.35 -1.94
CA ASN A 12 0.54 4.04 -1.74
C ASN A 12 -0.40 3.72 -2.93
N PRO A 13 -1.69 3.42 -2.68
CA PRO A 13 -2.62 3.00 -3.74
C PRO A 13 -2.84 4.06 -4.82
N LEU A 14 -2.57 5.33 -4.53
CA LEU A 14 -2.62 6.42 -5.51
C LEU A 14 -1.46 6.40 -6.50
N ALA A 15 -0.50 5.48 -6.33
CA ALA A 15 0.54 5.19 -7.32
C ALA A 15 0.20 3.98 -8.20
N LEU A 16 -0.95 3.31 -7.97
CA LEU A 16 -1.49 2.24 -8.82
C LEU A 16 -2.40 2.81 -9.91
N ASP A 17 -1.87 3.71 -10.75
CA ASP A 17 -2.60 4.28 -11.90
C ASP A 17 -2.75 3.31 -13.08
N SER A 18 -2.53 2.00 -12.88
CA SER A 18 -2.50 1.00 -13.94
C SER A 18 -3.51 -0.11 -13.68
N LEU A 19 -4.57 -0.14 -14.49
CA LEU A 19 -5.40 -1.34 -14.67
C LEU A 19 -4.48 -2.54 -14.99
N PRO A 20 -4.79 -3.74 -14.46
CA PRO A 20 -4.08 -4.93 -14.88
C PRO A 20 -4.18 -5.05 -16.40
N TYR A 21 -3.02 -5.13 -17.07
CA TYR A 21 -2.94 -5.18 -18.54
C TYR A 21 -3.54 -6.47 -19.11
N THR A 22 -3.87 -7.43 -18.25
CA THR A 22 -4.46 -8.74 -18.57
C THR A 22 -5.70 -8.98 -17.72
N VAL A 23 -6.74 -9.55 -18.31
CA VAL A 23 -8.02 -9.82 -17.63
C VAL A 23 -7.84 -10.84 -16.51
N GLU A 24 -6.91 -11.77 -16.69
CA GLU A 24 -6.58 -12.84 -15.75
C GLU A 24 -6.01 -12.31 -14.44
N ALA A 25 -5.39 -11.13 -14.44
CA ALA A 25 -4.87 -10.49 -13.22
C ALA A 25 -5.96 -9.76 -12.43
N GLY A 26 -7.14 -9.52 -13.03
CA GLY A 26 -8.26 -8.82 -12.40
C GLY A 26 -8.62 -9.34 -11.00
N PRO A 27 -8.85 -10.66 -10.81
CA PRO A 27 -9.16 -11.20 -9.49
C PRO A 27 -8.07 -10.96 -8.44
N ALA A 28 -6.79 -11.16 -8.80
CA ALA A 28 -5.68 -10.91 -7.88
C ALA A 28 -5.56 -9.41 -7.53
N THR A 29 -5.78 -8.53 -8.50
CA THR A 29 -5.84 -7.09 -8.27
C THR A 29 -6.98 -6.72 -7.34
N ALA A 30 -8.17 -7.29 -7.52
CA ALA A 30 -9.31 -7.05 -6.64
C ALA A 30 -9.01 -7.46 -5.20
N THR A 31 -8.44 -8.65 -4.99
CA THR A 31 -8.03 -9.11 -3.65
C THR A 31 -6.99 -8.19 -3.03
N ILE A 32 -5.96 -7.77 -3.77
CA ILE A 32 -4.94 -6.84 -3.25
C ILE A 32 -5.55 -5.49 -2.88
N LEU A 33 -6.46 -4.96 -3.72
CA LEU A 33 -7.14 -3.70 -3.45
C LEU A 33 -8.00 -3.74 -2.19
N ASP A 34 -8.72 -4.84 -1.99
CA ASP A 34 -9.56 -5.04 -0.81
C ASP A 34 -8.70 -5.27 0.45
N GLU A 35 -7.82 -6.25 0.43
CA GLU A 35 -7.06 -6.67 1.62
C GLU A 35 -6.02 -5.62 2.06
N ILE A 36 -5.28 -5.02 1.12
CA ILE A 36 -4.23 -4.05 1.48
C ILE A 36 -4.80 -2.66 1.69
N TYR A 37 -5.80 -2.26 0.90
CA TYR A 37 -6.25 -0.87 0.83
C TYR A 37 -7.71 -0.66 1.23
N GLY A 38 -8.48 -1.71 1.53
CA GLY A 38 -9.91 -1.60 1.87
C GLY A 38 -10.75 -1.07 0.71
N VAL A 39 -10.29 -1.28 -0.53
CA VAL A 39 -10.95 -0.76 -1.74
C VAL A 39 -11.65 -1.90 -2.45
N ASP A 40 -12.98 -1.82 -2.51
CA ASP A 40 -13.76 -2.69 -3.38
C ASP A 40 -13.55 -2.28 -4.84
N PHE A 41 -12.83 -3.13 -5.58
CA PHE A 41 -12.55 -2.95 -7.00
C PHE A 41 -13.82 -2.86 -7.87
N TYR A 42 -14.93 -3.46 -7.43
CA TYR A 42 -16.18 -3.48 -8.18
C TYR A 42 -17.13 -2.31 -7.81
N ASP A 43 -16.79 -1.52 -6.78
CA ASP A 43 -17.55 -0.32 -6.36
C ASP A 43 -16.89 1.00 -6.82
N ALA A 44 -17.08 1.30 -8.11
CA ALA A 44 -16.45 2.42 -8.82
C ALA A 44 -16.66 3.87 -8.26
N PRO A 45 -17.79 4.25 -7.63
CA PRO A 45 -18.03 5.64 -7.20
C PRO A 45 -17.06 6.13 -6.11
N TYR A 46 -16.62 5.24 -5.23
CA TYR A 46 -15.72 5.58 -4.12
C TYR A 46 -14.31 5.90 -4.63
N PHE A 47 -13.78 5.07 -5.53
CA PHE A 47 -12.44 5.20 -6.11
C PHE A 47 -12.26 6.54 -6.88
N LEU A 48 -13.28 6.97 -7.62
CA LEU A 48 -13.22 8.20 -8.41
C LEU A 48 -13.32 9.48 -7.58
N ALA A 49 -13.90 9.41 -6.38
CA ALA A 49 -14.05 10.55 -5.48
C ALA A 49 -12.74 10.90 -4.75
N THR A 50 -11.94 9.90 -4.40
CA THR A 50 -10.70 10.06 -3.62
C THR A 50 -9.45 10.21 -4.48
N ALA A 51 -9.48 9.82 -5.75
CA ALA A 51 -8.35 9.95 -6.68
C ALA A 51 -7.93 11.42 -6.95
N ARG A 52 -8.80 12.40 -6.73
CA ARG A 52 -8.52 13.82 -7.06
C ARG A 52 -7.67 14.57 -6.03
N SER A 53 -7.54 14.08 -4.81
CA SER A 53 -6.80 14.74 -3.72
C SER A 53 -5.41 14.18 -3.47
N GLY A 54 -5.07 13.01 -4.03
CA GLY A 54 -3.83 12.33 -3.70
C GLY A 54 -3.76 11.90 -2.22
N GLN A 55 -4.91 11.82 -1.53
CA GLN A 55 -5.08 11.32 -0.17
C GLN A 55 -6.45 10.67 -0.06
N ASN A 56 -6.49 9.43 0.48
CA ASN A 56 -7.74 8.77 0.84
C ASN A 56 -7.73 8.52 2.36
N PRO A 57 -8.45 9.34 3.16
CA PRO A 57 -8.45 9.24 4.61
C PRO A 57 -8.81 7.85 5.15
N ALA A 58 -9.67 7.09 4.47
CA ALA A 58 -10.03 5.75 4.93
C ALA A 58 -8.88 4.76 4.79
N ILE A 59 -8.03 4.92 3.77
CA ILE A 59 -6.84 4.08 3.58
C ILE A 59 -5.80 4.45 4.62
N ASP A 60 -5.63 5.75 4.87
CA ASP A 60 -4.71 6.25 5.90
C ASP A 60 -5.13 5.70 7.27
N GLU A 61 -6.40 5.84 7.64
CA GLU A 61 -6.96 5.28 8.90
C GLU A 61 -6.80 3.76 9.00
N LEU A 62 -7.08 3.02 7.92
CA LEU A 62 -6.89 1.57 7.86
C LEU A 62 -5.43 1.19 8.11
N TRP A 63 -4.50 1.89 7.45
CA TRP A 63 -3.07 1.60 7.52
C TRP A 63 -2.49 1.92 8.90
N GLU A 64 -2.91 3.02 9.52
CA GLU A 64 -2.50 3.41 10.87
C GLU A 64 -3.07 2.47 11.95
N ALA A 65 -4.30 2.00 11.76
CA ALA A 65 -4.96 1.07 12.68
C ALA A 65 -4.32 -0.34 12.65
N ARG A 66 -3.75 -0.74 11.51
CA ARG A 66 -3.18 -2.07 11.31
C ARG A 66 -1.94 -2.30 12.17
N THR A 67 -1.96 -3.42 12.89
CA THR A 67 -0.89 -3.88 13.77
C THR A 67 0.27 -4.49 12.99
N MET A 68 1.41 -4.66 13.67
CA MET A 68 2.58 -5.33 13.09
C MET A 68 2.27 -6.76 12.61
N ASP A 69 1.52 -7.54 13.39
CA ASP A 69 1.17 -8.93 13.04
C ASP A 69 0.29 -9.00 11.79
N GLU A 70 -0.66 -8.08 11.66
CA GLU A 70 -1.51 -7.99 10.46
C GLU A 70 -0.71 -7.59 9.23
N TRP A 71 0.21 -6.62 9.37
CA TRP A 71 1.14 -6.27 8.30
C TRP A 71 2.02 -7.44 7.89
N GLN A 72 2.50 -8.24 8.84
CA GLN A 72 3.29 -9.43 8.58
C GLN A 72 2.49 -10.53 7.86
N GLY A 73 1.23 -10.76 8.25
CA GLY A 73 0.35 -11.71 7.57
C GLY A 73 0.13 -11.35 6.10
N LEU A 74 -0.13 -10.06 5.83
CA LEU A 74 -0.26 -9.56 4.45
C LEU A 74 1.06 -9.66 3.68
N ALA A 75 2.19 -9.41 4.33
CA ALA A 75 3.50 -9.55 3.72
C ALA A 75 3.82 -11.01 3.35
N ASP A 76 3.41 -11.97 4.17
CA ASP A 76 3.55 -13.40 3.86
C ASP A 76 2.67 -13.82 2.69
N GLU A 77 1.46 -13.29 2.59
CA GLU A 77 0.51 -13.57 1.51
C GLU A 77 0.92 -12.95 0.18
N PHE A 78 1.26 -11.65 0.18
CA PHE A 78 1.52 -10.88 -1.03
C PHE A 78 3.00 -10.66 -1.35
N GLY A 79 3.90 -11.14 -0.48
CA GLY A 79 5.34 -11.21 -0.73
C GLY A 79 6.09 -9.87 -0.63
N PHE A 80 5.53 -8.86 0.03
CA PHE A 80 6.23 -7.58 0.25
C PHE A 80 7.06 -7.60 1.54
N THR A 81 8.16 -6.85 1.58
CA THR A 81 9.00 -6.76 2.79
C THR A 81 8.96 -5.39 3.44
N GLN A 82 8.44 -4.39 2.72
CA GLN A 82 8.44 -2.99 3.12
C GLN A 82 7.15 -2.28 2.68
N VAL A 83 6.82 -1.19 3.38
CA VAL A 83 5.70 -0.29 3.04
C VAL A 83 6.21 1.14 2.92
N LEU A 84 5.85 1.81 1.84
CA LEU A 84 6.19 3.22 1.62
C LEU A 84 4.96 4.10 1.78
N VAL A 85 5.02 5.08 2.66
CA VAL A 85 3.93 6.04 2.90
C VAL A 85 4.36 7.47 2.60
N HIS A 86 3.41 8.32 2.22
CA HIS A 86 3.61 9.76 2.12
C HIS A 86 3.50 10.44 3.50
N ARG A 87 3.75 11.75 3.52
CA ARG A 87 3.67 12.57 4.72
C ARG A 87 2.33 12.43 5.44
N GLY A 88 2.37 12.32 6.76
CA GLY A 88 1.19 12.37 7.62
C GLY A 88 0.66 11.01 8.07
N ILE A 89 1.19 9.89 7.53
CA ILE A 89 0.78 8.53 7.91
C ILE A 89 1.81 7.91 8.83
N THR A 90 1.39 7.41 10.00
CA THR A 90 2.26 6.72 10.97
C THR A 90 1.86 5.27 11.14
N LEU A 91 2.71 4.35 10.67
CA LEU A 91 2.46 2.91 10.79
C LEU A 91 3.03 2.35 12.09
N GLN A 92 2.40 1.30 12.61
CA GLN A 92 2.90 0.50 13.75
C GLN A 92 4.02 -0.46 13.31
N LEU A 93 5.03 0.08 12.63
CA LEU A 93 6.15 -0.66 12.03
C LEU A 93 7.48 0.06 12.27
N PRO A 94 8.62 -0.65 12.24
CA PRO A 94 9.94 -0.02 12.30
C PRO A 94 10.21 0.89 11.09
N VAL A 95 10.67 2.11 11.32
CA VAL A 95 11.10 3.04 10.26
C VAL A 95 12.50 2.66 9.78
N VAL A 96 12.67 2.47 8.47
CA VAL A 96 13.95 2.17 7.81
C VAL A 96 14.61 3.44 7.30
N ALA A 97 13.81 4.32 6.68
CA ALA A 97 14.30 5.54 6.08
C ALA A 97 13.17 6.57 6.00
N GLN A 98 13.55 7.84 6.01
CA GLN A 98 12.65 8.96 5.77
C GLN A 98 13.38 10.00 4.92
N ASN A 99 12.68 10.64 4.00
CA ASN A 99 13.24 11.73 3.21
C ASN A 99 12.71 13.11 3.66
N GLU A 100 13.34 14.17 3.17
CA GLU A 100 12.99 15.56 3.49
C GLU A 100 11.56 15.95 3.05
N ASN A 101 11.00 15.21 2.09
CA ASN A 101 9.64 15.42 1.60
C ASN A 101 8.57 14.70 2.46
N GLY A 102 8.97 14.06 3.55
CA GLY A 102 8.08 13.36 4.48
C GLY A 102 7.62 11.99 4.00
N ILE A 103 8.26 11.42 2.98
CA ILE A 103 8.03 10.03 2.58
C ILE A 103 8.79 9.13 3.55
N THR A 104 8.10 8.15 4.14
CA THR A 104 8.65 7.24 5.15
C THR A 104 8.56 5.81 4.65
N LEU A 105 9.67 5.08 4.78
CA LEU A 105 9.79 3.67 4.46
C LEU A 105 9.79 2.86 5.75
N TYR A 106 8.85 1.93 5.86
CA TYR A 106 8.70 1.03 7.00
C TYR A 106 9.14 -0.39 6.64
N GLN A 107 9.73 -1.09 7.61
CA GLN A 107 10.11 -2.49 7.52
C GLN A 107 8.94 -3.37 7.99
N VAL A 108 8.67 -4.44 7.27
CA VAL A 108 7.67 -5.45 7.68
C VAL A 108 8.34 -6.78 8.02
N GLN A 109 9.32 -7.18 7.20
CA GLN A 109 10.07 -8.45 7.38
C GLN A 109 11.54 -8.30 6.96
N ASP A 110 12.48 -8.89 7.69
CA ASP A 110 13.94 -8.75 7.45
C ASP A 110 14.51 -9.56 6.26
N ARG A 111 13.66 -9.99 5.32
CA ARG A 111 14.04 -10.89 4.21
C ARG A 111 15.11 -10.31 3.27
#